data_AF-A0A212FP32-F1
#
_entry.id   AF-A0A212FP32-F1
#
_cell.length_a   1.000
_cell.length_b   1.000
_cell.length_c   1.000
_cell.angle_alpha   90.00
_cell.angle_beta   90.00
_cell.angle_gamma   90.00
#
_symmetry.space_group_name_H-M   'P 1'
#
loop_
_entity.id
_entity.type
_entity.pdbx_description
1 polymer ?
#
loop_
_entity_poly.entity_id
_entity_poly.type
_entity_poly.pdbx_seq_one_letter_code
_entity_poly.pdbx_strand_id
1 'polypeptide(L)' 'MKRSIQIAMDHGFKLFKVDATGAYSQRICSSLGLRVLQKVRYSEHCDQNGPIFKVPPPHDSLCIMALEIP' A
#
# COMPACT_ATOMS: atom_id res chain seq x y z
N MET A 1 -12.30 0.85 2.65
CA MET A 1 -11.55 1.94 2.01
C MET A 1 -12.42 2.96 1.29
N LYS A 2 -13.39 2.59 0.42
CA LYS A 2 -14.28 3.58 -0.25
C LYS A 2 -14.89 4.64 0.69
N ARG A 3 -15.48 4.21 1.82
CA ARG A 3 -16.05 5.13 2.82
C ARG A 3 -15.01 6.07 3.41
N SER A 4 -13.79 5.60 3.67
CA SER A 4 -12.70 6.42 4.20
C SER A 4 -12.23 7.46 3.19
N ILE A 5 -12.16 7.10 1.90
CA ILE A 5 -11.85 8.05 0.82
C ILE A 5 -12.92 9.15 0.74
N GLN A 6 -14.20 8.78 0.83
CA GLN A 6 -15.30 9.76 0.88
C GLN A 6 -15.17 10.70 2.07
N ILE A 7 -14.94 10.16 3.27
CA ILE A 7 -14.75 10.97 4.48
C ILE A 7 -13.57 11.93 4.31
N ALA A 8 -12.47 11.50 3.69
CA ALA A 8 -11.33 12.37 3.42
C ALA A 8 -11.70 13.53 2.47
N MET A 9 -12.46 13.25 1.40
CA MET A 9 -12.99 14.29 0.50
C MET A 9 -13.93 15.26 1.23
N ASP A 10 -14.84 14.73 2.06
CA ASP A 10 -15.79 15.54 2.84
C ASP A 10 -15.08 16.50 3.81
N HIS A 11 -13.86 16.16 4.24
CA HIS A 11 -13.02 16.98 5.13
C HIS A 11 -11.94 17.78 4.38
N GLY A 12 -12.02 17.86 3.05
CA GLY A 12 -11.14 18.70 2.25
C GLY A 12 -9.70 18.19 2.08
N PHE A 13 -9.42 16.94 2.42
CA PHE A 13 -8.13 16.32 2.09
C PHE A 13 -7.97 16.20 0.58
N LYS A 14 -6.74 16.38 0.09
CA LYS A 14 -6.39 16.31 -1.34
C LYS A 14 -5.64 15.04 -1.75
N LEU A 15 -5.29 14.21 -0.77
CA LEU A 15 -4.53 12.98 -0.97
C LEU A 15 -4.98 11.89 0.00
N PHE A 16 -5.17 10.69 -0.51
CA PHE A 16 -5.40 9.49 0.29
C PHE A 16 -4.22 8.52 0.10
N LYS A 17 -3.42 8.29 1.15
CA LYS A 17 -2.20 7.46 1.13
C LYS A 17 -2.38 6.19 1.97
N VAL A 18 -1.80 5.08 1.51
CA VAL A 18 -1.75 3.81 2.23
C VAL A 18 -0.37 3.17 2.09
N ASP A 19 0.16 2.63 3.19
CA ASP A 19 1.32 1.72 3.18
C ASP A 19 0.80 0.29 3.27
N ALA A 20 0.60 -0.34 2.11
CA ALA A 20 -0.05 -1.64 1.99
C ALA A 20 0.99 -2.76 2.00
N THR A 21 1.08 -3.48 3.12
CA THR A 21 2.01 -4.60 3.33
C THR A 21 1.51 -5.95 2.79
N GLY A 22 0.20 -6.08 2.56
CA GLY A 22 -0.42 -7.33 2.15
C GLY A 22 -0.95 -7.29 0.72
N ALA A 23 -0.68 -8.34 -0.05
CA ALA A 23 -1.19 -8.49 -1.42
C ALA A 23 -2.71 -8.25 -1.59
N TYR A 24 -3.54 -8.66 -0.63
CA TYR A 24 -4.99 -8.43 -0.71
C TYR A 24 -5.37 -6.96 -0.55
N SER A 25 -4.77 -6.23 0.40
CA SER A 25 -5.04 -4.80 0.59
C SER A 25 -4.48 -4.00 -0.59
N GLN A 26 -3.31 -4.36 -1.11
CA GLN A 26 -2.77 -3.79 -2.35
C GLN A 26 -3.75 -3.94 -3.52
N ARG A 27 -4.31 -5.13 -3.72
CA ARG A 27 -5.32 -5.36 -4.78
C ARG A 27 -6.57 -4.50 -4.59
N ILE A 28 -7.06 -4.33 -3.37
CA ILE A 28 -8.20 -3.44 -3.08
C ILE A 28 -7.82 -1.98 -3.33
N CYS A 29 -6.64 -1.53 -2.91
CA CYS A 29 -6.16 -0.17 -3.19
C CYS A 29 -6.10 0.10 -4.70
N SER A 30 -5.52 -0.83 -5.47
CA SER A 30 -5.44 -0.72 -6.93
C SER A 30 -6.83 -0.67 -7.58
N SER A 31 -7.79 -1.49 -7.11
CA SER A 31 -9.16 -1.46 -7.66
C SER A 31 -9.94 -0.19 -7.31
N LEU A 32 -9.45 0.60 -6.35
CA LEU A 32 -9.95 1.92 -5.99
C LEU A 32 -9.18 3.07 -6.66
N GLY A 33 -8.23 2.76 -7.54
CA GLY A 33 -7.48 3.76 -8.30
C GLY A 33 -6.22 4.29 -7.60
N LEU A 34 -5.82 3.73 -6.45
CA LEU A 34 -4.55 4.12 -5.84
C LEU A 34 -3.39 3.62 -6.72
N ARG A 35 -2.46 4.51 -7.06
CA ARG A 35 -1.22 4.19 -7.77
C ARG A 35 -0.12 3.81 -6.79
N VAL A 36 0.70 2.83 -7.16
CA VAL A 36 1.93 2.50 -6.42
C VAL A 36 2.96 3.59 -6.69
N LEU A 37 3.45 4.23 -5.64
CA LEU A 37 4.53 5.22 -5.69
C LEU A 37 5.89 4.59 -5.40
N GLN A 38 5.92 3.60 -4.50
CA GLN A 38 7.12 2.85 -4.17
C GLN A 38 6.75 1.41 -3.81
N LYS A 39 7.60 0.46 -4.20
CA LYS A 39 7.47 -0.96 -3.87
C LYS A 39 8.79 -1.46 -3.30
N VAL A 40 8.74 -2.11 -2.14
CA VAL A 40 9.90 -2.76 -1.53
C VAL A 40 9.57 -4.25 -1.38
N ARG A 41 10.32 -5.11 -2.06
CA ARG A 41 10.16 -6.56 -1.90
C ARG A 41 10.76 -7.00 -0.58
N TYR A 42 10.05 -7.85 0.15
CA TYR A 42 10.57 -8.36 1.42
C TYR A 42 11.85 -9.18 1.24
N SER A 43 12.00 -9.86 0.10
CA SER A 43 13.22 -10.59 -0.28
C SER A 43 14.45 -9.71 -0.49
N GLU A 44 14.26 -8.41 -0.71
CA GLU A 44 15.33 -7.43 -0.95
C GLU A 44 15.60 -6.56 0.30
N HIS A 45 14.74 -6.65 1.31
CA HIS A 45 14.93 -5.94 2.57
C HIS A 45 15.68 -6.84 3.56
N CYS A 46 17.01 -6.82 3.44
CA CYS A 46 17.91 -7.71 4.14
C CYS A 46 18.69 -7.02 5.28
N ASP A 47 19.02 -7.80 6.30
CA ASP A 47 20.10 -7.51 7.23
C ASP A 47 21.34 -8.35 6.88
N GLN A 48 22.31 -8.42 7.80
CA GLN A 48 23.55 -9.20 7.63
C GLN A 48 23.30 -10.71 7.42
N ASN A 49 22.12 -11.22 7.77
CA ASN A 49 21.73 -12.63 7.72
C ASN A 49 20.69 -12.95 6.63
N GLY A 50 20.35 -11.99 5.76
CA GLY A 50 19.38 -12.15 4.67
C GLY A 50 18.06 -11.41 4.93
N PRO A 51 16.95 -11.81 4.28
CA PRO A 51 15.68 -11.09 4.37
C PRO A 51 15.16 -10.98 5.80
N ILE A 52 14.91 -9.75 6.26
CA ILE A 52 14.39 -9.46 7.61
C ILE A 52 12.97 -10.00 7.76
N PHE A 53 12.16 -9.86 6.71
CA PHE A 53 10.76 -10.30 6.70
C PHE A 53 10.59 -11.56 5.84
N LYS A 54 10.31 -12.68 6.52
CA LYS A 54 9.96 -13.97 5.89
C LYS A 54 8.45 -14.16 5.98
N VAL A 55 7.73 -13.56 5.04
CA VAL A 55 6.26 -13.62 5.00
C VAL A 55 5.76 -14.78 4.14
N PRO A 56 4.64 -15.42 4.51
CA PRO A 56 4.05 -16.47 3.71
C PRO A 56 3.37 -15.92 2.45
N PRO A 57 3.25 -16.73 1.38
CA PRO A 57 2.39 -16.40 0.25
C PRO A 57 0.96 -16.06 0.68
N PRO A 58 0.28 -15.11 0.00
CA PRO A 58 0.70 -14.43 -1.23
C PRO A 58 1.47 -13.11 -1.00
N HIS A 59 1.95 -12.82 0.22
CA HIS A 59 2.58 -11.54 0.53
C HIS A 59 4.04 -11.47 0.06
N ASP A 60 4.38 -10.48 -0.77
CA ASP A 60 5.73 -10.36 -1.38
C ASP A 60 6.41 -9.00 -1.17
N SER A 61 5.66 -7.97 -0.75
CA SER A 61 6.13 -6.60 -0.74
C SER A 61 5.33 -5.65 0.16
N LEU A 62 5.99 -4.57 0.55
CA LEU A 62 5.35 -3.33 0.99
C LEU A 62 5.16 -2.42 -0.23
N CYS A 63 3.96 -1.86 -0.40
CA CYS A 63 3.66 -0.86 -1.41
C CYS A 63 3.19 0.44 -0.76
N ILE A 64 3.90 1.53 -1.02
CA ILE A 64 3.41 2.88 -0.73
C ILE A 64 2.50 3.27 -1.89
N MET A 65 1.22 3.51 -1.59
CA MET A 65 0.20 3.78 -2.59
C MET A 65 -0.55 5.08 -2.29
N ALA A 66 -0.98 5.80 -3.32
CA ALA A 66 -1.73 7.04 -3.15
C ALA A 66 -2.79 7.26 -4.23
N LEU A 67 -3.85 7.97 -3.86
CA LEU A 67 -4.89 8.48 -4.75
C LEU A 67 -5.01 9.98 -4.51
N GLU A 68 -4.88 10.77 -5.57
CA GLU A 68 -5.25 12.18 -5.57
C GLU A 68 -6.77 12.28 -5.56
N ILE A 69 -7.31 13.09 -4.66
CA ILE A 69 -8.75 13.27 -4.45
C ILE A 69 -9.12 14.76 -4.56
N PRO A 70 -10.35 15.09 -5.01
CA PRO A 70 -10.75 16.46 -5.38
C PRO A 70 -10.56 17.54 -4.32
#